data_AF-A0A9E0LL11-F1
#
_entry.id   AF-A0A9E0LL11-F1
#
_cell.length_a   1.000
_cell.length_b   1.000
_cell.length_c   1.000
_cell.angle_alpha   90.00
_cell.angle_beta   90.00
_cell.angle_gamma   90.00
#
_symmetry.space_group_name_H-M   'P 1'
#
loop_
_entity.id
_entity.type
_entity.pdbx_description
1 polymer ?
#
loop_
_entity_poly.entity_id
_entity_poly.type
_entity_poly.pdbx_seq_one_letter_code
_entity_poly.pdbx_strand_id
1 'polypeptide(L)'
;MMLAKNRLEKLTERLLSGPRNTPVETAQFKADREALLGTAREWAEMQLGSSINRDIIQWLPNGSKAHGASVSLPGNPDYEELCKSHRLEKPGYASTIFKRLVGDAWIVEDDSEQ
;
A
#
# COMPACT_ATOMS: atom_id res chain seq x y z
N MET A 1 9.54 -9.23 -39.47
CA MET A 1 8.40 -9.04 -38.54
C MET A 1 7.98 -10.35 -37.82
N MET A 2 8.92 -11.25 -37.48
CA MET A 2 8.63 -12.55 -36.83
C MET A 2 9.13 -12.65 -35.36
N LEU A 3 10.10 -11.83 -34.95
CA LEU A 3 10.72 -11.89 -33.62
C LEU A 3 9.78 -11.45 -32.47
N ALA A 4 8.82 -10.55 -32.74
CA ALA A 4 7.89 -10.07 -31.72
C ALA A 4 6.78 -11.08 -31.38
N LYS A 5 6.27 -11.82 -32.38
CA LYS A 5 5.21 -12.85 -32.20
C LYS A 5 5.69 -13.99 -31.29
N ASN A 6 6.90 -14.50 -31.54
CA ASN A 6 7.52 -15.57 -30.74
C ASN A 6 7.80 -15.17 -29.28
N ARG A 7 8.04 -13.87 -29.01
CA ARG A 7 8.23 -13.37 -27.64
C ARG A 7 6.90 -13.27 -26.90
N LEU A 8 5.85 -12.79 -27.57
CA LEU A 8 4.51 -12.67 -26.97
C LEU A 8 3.96 -14.05 -26.63
N GLU A 9 4.04 -15.02 -27.54
CA GLU A 9 3.55 -16.39 -27.32
C GLU A 9 4.26 -17.08 -26.14
N LYS A 10 5.59 -16.98 -26.05
CA LYS A 10 6.36 -17.52 -24.90
C LYS A 10 6.00 -16.84 -23.57
N LEU A 11 5.64 -15.56 -23.61
CA LEU A 11 5.25 -14.81 -22.42
C LEU A 11 3.82 -15.17 -22.00
N THR A 12 2.91 -15.36 -22.96
CA THR A 12 1.57 -15.88 -22.74
C THR A 12 1.60 -17.31 -22.17
N GLU A 13 2.44 -18.20 -22.71
CA GLU A 13 2.64 -19.55 -22.15
C GLU A 13 3.17 -19.50 -20.72
N ARG A 14 4.16 -18.64 -20.42
CA ARG A 14 4.68 -18.47 -19.05
C ARG A 14 3.64 -17.90 -18.08
N LEU A 15 2.79 -16.98 -18.53
CA LEU A 15 1.71 -16.43 -17.72
C LEU A 15 0.61 -17.47 -17.46
N LEU A 16 0.31 -18.31 -18.46
CA LEU A 16 -0.68 -19.37 -18.35
C LEU A 16 -0.16 -20.61 -17.61
N SER A 17 1.15 -20.83 -17.61
CA SER A 17 1.84 -21.92 -16.90
C SER A 17 2.23 -21.58 -15.47
N GLY A 18 2.02 -20.33 -15.03
CA GLY A 18 2.19 -19.95 -13.64
C GLY A 18 1.26 -20.79 -12.76
N PRO A 19 1.70 -21.20 -11.54
CA PRO A 19 0.83 -21.91 -10.63
C PRO A 19 -0.42 -21.07 -10.37
N ARG A 20 -1.59 -21.64 -10.67
CA ARG A 20 -2.87 -21.05 -10.26
C ARG A 20 -3.03 -21.31 -8.78
N ASN A 21 -3.54 -20.33 -8.05
CA ASN A 21 -3.94 -20.52 -6.67
C ASN A 21 -4.88 -21.72 -6.58
N THR A 22 -4.65 -22.58 -5.60
CA THR A 22 -5.57 -23.65 -5.23
C THR A 22 -6.92 -23.06 -4.82
N PRO A 23 -8.00 -23.86 -4.81
CA PRO A 23 -9.30 -23.40 -4.29
C PRO A 23 -9.21 -22.89 -2.84
N VAL A 24 -8.37 -23.51 -2.01
CA VAL A 24 -8.14 -23.11 -0.62
C VAL A 24 -7.47 -21.75 -0.54
N GLU A 25 -6.38 -21.54 -1.28
CA GLU A 25 -5.69 -20.24 -1.33
C GLU A 25 -6.61 -19.14 -1.87
N THR A 26 -7.42 -19.46 -2.88
CA THR A 26 -8.40 -18.51 -3.43
C THR A 26 -9.44 -18.09 -2.39
N ALA A 27 -9.95 -19.04 -1.59
CA ALA A 27 -10.87 -18.74 -0.51
C ALA A 27 -10.21 -17.91 0.60
N GLN A 28 -8.96 -18.22 0.96
CA GLN A 28 -8.20 -17.45 1.94
C GLN A 28 -7.97 -16.01 1.47
N PHE A 29 -7.49 -15.82 0.24
CA PHE A 29 -7.30 -14.48 -0.33
C PHE A 29 -8.59 -13.67 -0.38
N LYS A 30 -9.73 -14.33 -0.63
CA LYS A 30 -11.03 -13.68 -0.59
C LYS A 30 -11.39 -13.24 0.84
N ALA A 31 -11.23 -14.13 1.82
CA ALA A 31 -11.48 -13.83 3.23
C ALA A 31 -10.58 -12.69 3.73
N ASP A 32 -9.29 -12.71 3.39
CA ASP A 32 -8.34 -11.66 3.77
C ASP A 32 -8.73 -10.32 3.14
N ARG A 33 -9.14 -10.32 1.86
CA ARG A 33 -9.60 -9.10 1.19
C ARG A 33 -10.88 -8.54 1.80
N GLU A 34 -11.81 -9.41 2.18
CA GLU A 34 -13.06 -9.02 2.88
C GLU A 34 -12.78 -8.46 4.28
N ALA A 35 -11.87 -9.08 5.03
CA ALA A 35 -11.48 -8.62 6.38
C ALA A 35 -10.80 -7.24 6.37
N LEU A 36 -10.09 -6.92 5.27
CA LEU A 36 -9.35 -5.68 5.11
C LEU A 36 -10.17 -4.57 4.42
N LEU A 37 -11.45 -4.80 4.07
CA LEU A 37 -12.28 -3.75 3.47
C LEU A 37 -12.40 -2.54 4.38
N GLY A 38 -12.28 -1.35 3.79
CA GLY A 38 -12.30 -0.10 4.56
C GLY A 38 -11.09 0.04 5.46
N THR A 39 -9.95 -0.57 5.14
CA THR A 39 -8.68 -0.35 5.87
C THR A 39 -7.66 0.34 4.97
N ALA A 40 -6.76 1.10 5.59
CA ALA A 40 -5.61 1.69 4.93
C ALA A 40 -4.37 1.55 5.80
N ARG A 41 -3.24 1.25 5.16
CA ARG A 41 -1.91 1.31 5.75
C ARG A 41 -1.18 2.48 5.12
N GLU A 42 -0.70 3.39 5.94
CA GLU A 42 0.14 4.50 5.50
C GLU A 42 1.49 4.40 6.19
N TRP A 43 2.56 4.36 5.39
CA TRP A 43 3.94 4.35 5.84
C TRP A 43 4.62 5.65 5.43
N ALA A 44 5.49 6.16 6.30
CA ALA A 44 6.34 7.30 6.00
C ALA A 44 7.74 7.18 6.63
N GLU A 45 8.76 7.68 5.95
CA GLU A 45 10.14 7.72 6.44
C GLU A 45 10.82 9.04 6.08
N MET A 46 11.46 9.66 7.07
CA MET A 46 12.31 10.84 6.87
C MET A 46 13.71 10.42 6.41
N GLN A 47 14.09 10.85 5.22
CA GLN A 47 15.39 10.58 4.61
C GLN A 47 16.46 11.56 5.13
N LEU A 48 17.74 11.23 4.88
CA LEU A 48 18.89 12.09 5.24
C LEU A 48 18.80 13.51 4.66
N GLY A 49 18.17 13.68 3.49
CA GLY A 49 17.93 14.98 2.87
C GLY A 49 16.75 15.78 3.43
N SER A 50 16.20 15.37 4.57
CA SER A 50 14.96 15.92 5.16
C SER A 50 13.70 15.76 4.30
N SER A 51 13.77 15.01 3.20
CA SER A 51 12.59 14.59 2.42
C SER A 51 11.88 13.44 3.10
N ILE A 52 10.56 13.32 2.91
CA ILE A 52 9.75 12.23 3.44
C ILE A 52 9.26 11.37 2.30
N ASN A 53 9.64 10.09 2.30
CA ASN A 53 9.01 9.09 1.43
C ASN A 53 7.72 8.62 2.09
N ARG A 54 6.64 8.49 1.31
CA ARG A 54 5.33 8.02 1.79
C ARG A 54 4.80 6.93 0.86
N ASP A 55 4.19 5.91 1.46
CA ASP A 55 3.47 4.85 0.77
C ASP A 55 2.09 4.61 1.43
N ILE A 56 1.02 4.63 0.65
CA ILE A 56 -0.34 4.41 1.11
C ILE A 56 -0.95 3.24 0.34
N ILE A 57 -1.43 2.25 1.08
CA ILE A 57 -2.18 1.12 0.58
C ILE A 57 -3.58 1.18 1.19
N GLN A 58 -4.63 1.21 0.37
CA GLN A 58 -6.01 1.37 0.85
C GLN A 58 -6.96 0.40 0.16
N TRP A 59 -7.68 -0.41 0.93
CA TRP A 59 -8.77 -1.25 0.44
C TRP A 59 -10.10 -0.55 0.59
N LEU A 60 -10.69 -0.20 -0.54
CA LEU A 60 -11.95 0.52 -0.59
C LEU A 60 -13.14 -0.38 -0.24
N PRO A 61 -14.28 0.18 0.21
CA PRO A 61 -15.49 -0.60 0.53
C PRO A 61 -16.05 -1.39 -0.67
N ASN A 62 -15.77 -0.95 -1.90
CA ASN A 62 -16.12 -1.68 -3.12
C ASN A 62 -15.17 -2.86 -3.42
N GLY A 63 -14.21 -3.13 -2.53
CA GLY A 63 -13.21 -4.17 -2.63
C GLY A 63 -12.00 -3.83 -3.49
N SER A 64 -11.95 -2.69 -4.16
CA SER A 64 -10.78 -2.36 -4.98
C SER A 64 -9.58 -1.95 -4.11
N LYS A 65 -8.39 -2.18 -4.67
CA LYS A 65 -7.11 -1.79 -4.07
C LYS A 65 -6.64 -0.49 -4.68
N ALA A 66 -6.50 0.55 -3.86
CA ALA A 66 -5.81 1.78 -4.19
C ALA A 66 -4.39 1.75 -3.61
N HIS A 67 -3.46 2.34 -4.34
CA HIS A 67 -2.05 2.44 -3.96
C HIS A 67 -1.51 3.80 -4.40
N GLY A 68 -0.78 4.46 -3.52
CA GLY A 68 -0.20 5.77 -3.80
C GLY A 68 1.13 5.93 -3.08
N ALA A 69 2.15 6.34 -3.83
CA ALA A 69 3.46 6.66 -3.29
C ALA A 69 3.84 8.09 -3.67
N SER A 70 4.47 8.80 -2.75
CA SER A 70 4.85 10.20 -2.96
C SER A 70 6.07 10.58 -2.12
N VAL A 71 6.71 11.69 -2.50
CA VAL A 71 7.80 12.30 -1.73
C VAL A 71 7.42 13.73 -1.36
N SER A 72 7.57 14.08 -0.08
CA SER A 72 7.32 15.42 0.44
C SER A 72 8.63 16.10 0.87
N LEU A 73 8.80 17.36 0.49
CA LEU A 73 9.94 18.20 0.86
C LEU A 73 9.52 19.27 1.88
N PRO A 74 10.46 19.82 2.66
CA PRO A 74 10.19 20.98 3.50
C PRO A 74 9.52 22.11 2.70
N GLY A 75 8.44 22.66 3.25
CA GLY A 75 7.62 23.68 2.58
C GLY A 75 6.46 23.15 1.74
N ASN A 76 6.37 21.84 1.49
CA ASN A 76 5.13 21.25 0.97
C ASN A 76 4.03 21.32 2.06
N PRO A 77 2.77 21.56 1.69
CA PRO A 77 1.65 21.58 2.65
C PRO A 77 1.58 20.32 3.52
N ASP A 78 1.78 19.15 2.88
CA ASP A 78 1.71 17.84 3.54
C ASP A 78 2.92 17.54 4.44
N TYR A 79 4.02 18.29 4.34
CA TYR A 79 5.28 17.96 5.02
C TYR A 79 5.14 17.98 6.54
N GLU A 80 4.67 19.11 7.08
CA GLU A 80 4.51 19.32 8.52
C GLU A 80 3.43 18.41 9.11
N GLU A 81 2.39 18.10 8.33
CA GLU A 81 1.36 17.15 8.74
C GLU A 81 1.93 15.75 8.88
N LEU A 82 2.71 15.29 7.90
CA LEU A 82 3.36 13.98 7.93
C LEU A 82 4.36 13.86 9.08
N CYS A 83 5.16 14.88 9.34
CA CYS A 83 6.06 14.90 10.50
C CYS A 83 5.31 14.66 11.82
N LYS A 84 4.17 15.34 11.99
CA LYS A 84 3.36 15.23 13.21
C LYS A 84 2.64 13.89 13.30
N SER A 85 1.98 13.45 12.24
CA SER A 85 1.17 12.22 12.25
C SER A 85 2.04 10.97 12.42
N HIS A 86 3.23 10.96 11.82
CA HIS A 86 4.17 9.84 11.85
C HIS A 86 5.31 10.00 12.88
N ARG A 87 5.28 11.07 13.68
CA ARG A 87 6.31 11.41 14.68
C ARG A 87 7.74 11.38 14.11
N LEU A 88 7.92 11.94 12.91
CA LEU A 88 9.19 11.96 12.19
C LEU A 88 10.02 13.18 12.65
N GLU A 89 10.87 12.98 13.65
CA GLU A 89 11.67 14.07 14.25
C GLU A 89 13.08 14.19 13.65
N LYS A 90 13.62 13.11 13.10
CA LYS A 90 14.97 13.11 12.52
C LYS A 90 15.10 12.11 11.37
N PRO A 91 16.10 12.29 10.49
CA PRO A 91 16.39 11.31 9.45
C PRO A 91 16.58 9.89 9.99
N GLY A 92 16.05 8.92 9.26
CA GLY A 92 16.00 7.51 9.62
C GLY A 92 14.80 7.12 10.49
N TYR A 93 13.98 8.08 10.93
CA TYR A 93 12.69 7.75 11.55
C TYR A 93 11.72 7.30 10.47
N ALA A 94 11.05 6.17 10.74
CA ALA A 94 9.98 5.64 9.94
C ALA A 94 8.81 5.25 10.85
N SER A 95 7.60 5.39 10.35
CA SER A 95 6.39 4.99 11.05
C SER A 95 5.40 4.37 10.07
N THR A 96 4.53 3.53 10.61
CA THR A 96 3.37 3.00 9.91
C THR A 96 2.14 3.27 10.76
N ILE A 97 1.10 3.82 10.15
CA ILE A 97 -0.20 4.01 10.77
C ILE A 97 -1.24 3.18 10.01
N PHE A 98 -2.10 2.52 10.77
CA PHE A 98 -3.25 1.81 10.23
C PHE A 98 -4.50 2.65 10.46
N LYS A 99 -5.39 2.66 9.48
CA LYS A 99 -6.64 3.41 9.51
C LYS A 99 -7.79 2.50 9.12
N ARG A 100 -8.93 2.65 9.79
CA ARG A 100 -10.19 1.99 9.43
C ARG A 100 -11.25 3.03 9.09
N LEU A 101 -12.07 2.73 8.09
CA LEU A 101 -13.22 3.53 7.70
C LEU A 101 -14.41 3.14 8.57
N VAL A 102 -14.86 4.07 9.41
CA VAL A 102 -16.03 3.90 10.27
C VAL A 102 -17.04 4.97 9.90
N GLY A 103 -18.18 4.56 9.33
CA GLY A 103 -19.09 5.48 8.66
C GLY A 103 -18.39 6.12 7.45
N ASP A 104 -18.36 7.44 7.41
CA ASP A 104 -17.70 8.22 6.35
C ASP A 104 -16.35 8.81 6.77
N ALA A 105 -15.79 8.38 7.91
CA ALA A 105 -14.55 8.91 8.46
C ALA A 105 -13.46 7.84 8.62
N TRP A 106 -12.23 8.18 8.24
CA TRP A 106 -11.05 7.36 8.51
C TRP A 106 -10.54 7.65 9.92
N ILE A 107 -10.52 6.63 10.76
CA ILE A 107 -9.97 6.69 12.12
C ILE A 107 -8.65 5.93 12.16
N VAL A 108 -7.66 6.44 12.91
CA VAL A 108 -6.41 5.71 13.16
C VAL A 108 -6.72 4.60 14.15
N GLU A 109 -6.40 3.36 13.78
CA GLU A 109 -6.41 2.24 14.72
C GLU A 109 -5.07 2.24 15.45
N ASP A 110 -5.11 2.32 16.77
CA ASP A 110 -3.90 2.21 17.60
C ASP A 110 -3.53 0.73 17.63
N ASP A 111 -2.59 0.34 16.78
CA ASP A 111 -2.07 -1.03 16.69
C ASP A 111 -1.01 -1.29 17.79
N SER A 112 -1.22 -0.70 18.98
CA SER A 112 -0.30 -0.80 20.13
C SER A 112 -0.37 -2.15 20.86
N GLU A 113 -1.12 -3.12 20.34
CA GLU A 113 -1.25 -4.47 20.90
C GLU A 113 -1.13 -5.55 19.81
N GLN A 114 0.07 -5.75 19.28
CA GLN A 114 0.52 -7.06 18.78
C GLN A 114 1.97 -7.35 19.17
#